data_AF-A0A1W0ATF6-F1
#
_entry.id   AF-A0A1W0ATF6-F1
#
_cell.length_a   1.000
_cell.length_b   1.000
_cell.length_c   1.000
_cell.angle_alpha   90.00
_cell.angle_beta   90.00
_cell.angle_gamma   90.00
#
_symmetry.space_group_name_H-M   'P 1'
#
loop_
_entity.id
_entity.type
_entity.pdbx_description
1 polymer ?
#
loop_
_entity_poly.entity_id
_entity_poly.type
_entity_poly.pdbx_seq_one_letter_code
_entity_poly.pdbx_strand_id
1 'polypeptide(L)'
;MFDAHVHIIDPRFPLIENEGYLPKPYTIADYRQRMSRFDISGGAVVSASFQGNDQTYLRAALAELGPDWVGVTRLDLDATDEEILELDRIGVRALRFNLKRAAADIAGMTRQAVRAHELAGWHVEVYIDGQMLASLQPVVMKLPKLSIDHLGMSEDALPYLLDLVDRGARVKATGFGRVEMNVASALRRIHAVNPQALMFGTDLPGARAGRPFRDADIDLIGDTIGTDVRAVLEDNARAFYRLPERERPAEDPHPTLPLYAPGPPRPRGDTAEPAAGDTLPLPAVE
;
A
#
# COMPACT_ATOMS: atom_id res chain seq x y z
N MET A 1 -0.22 12.27 2.77
CA MET A 1 -0.26 10.85 2.34
C MET A 1 0.77 10.04 3.09
N PHE A 2 0.51 8.76 3.29
CA PHE A 2 1.43 7.76 3.83
C PHE A 2 1.69 6.70 2.77
N ASP A 3 2.95 6.54 2.34
CA ASP A 3 3.30 5.53 1.35
C ASP A 3 3.57 4.17 2.02
N ALA A 4 2.55 3.32 2.12
CA ALA A 4 2.66 2.05 2.83
C ALA A 4 3.46 0.97 2.07
N HIS A 5 4.03 1.26 0.90
CA HIS A 5 4.85 0.27 0.19
C HIS A 5 5.86 0.93 -0.73
N VAL A 6 7.10 1.06 -0.26
CA VAL A 6 8.23 1.47 -1.11
C VAL A 6 9.44 0.60 -0.84
N HIS A 7 10.22 0.34 -1.88
CA HIS A 7 11.51 -0.31 -1.79
C HIS A 7 12.62 0.71 -2.03
N ILE A 8 13.56 0.82 -1.09
CA ILE A 8 14.79 1.60 -1.27
C ILE A 8 15.91 0.63 -1.62
N ILE A 9 16.53 0.83 -2.78
CA ILE A 9 17.64 0.05 -3.31
C ILE A 9 18.88 0.93 -3.29
N ASP A 10 19.54 0.98 -2.13
CA ASP A 10 20.72 1.79 -1.91
C ASP A 10 21.99 1.03 -2.31
N PRO A 11 22.79 1.54 -3.27
CA PRO A 11 23.98 0.85 -3.79
C PRO A 11 25.11 0.71 -2.76
N ARG A 12 25.03 1.37 -1.60
CA ARG A 12 25.99 1.18 -0.49
C ARG A 12 25.89 -0.20 0.15
N PHE A 13 24.76 -0.89 -0.01
CA PHE A 13 24.47 -2.16 0.64
C PHE A 13 24.39 -3.29 -0.41
N PRO A 14 24.88 -4.50 -0.06
CA PRO A 14 24.89 -5.60 -1.00
C PRO A 14 23.47 -6.08 -1.33
N LEU A 15 23.31 -6.57 -2.55
CA LEU A 15 22.09 -7.22 -2.99
C LEU A 15 22.40 -8.67 -3.38
N ILE A 16 21.43 -9.53 -3.12
CA ILE A 16 21.42 -10.93 -3.53
C ILE A 16 20.59 -11.03 -4.80
N GLU A 17 21.19 -11.56 -5.87
CA GLU A 17 20.46 -11.88 -7.08
C GLU A 17 19.34 -12.88 -6.76
N ASN A 18 18.15 -12.61 -7.28
CA ASN A 18 17.01 -13.51 -7.13
C ASN A 18 16.50 -13.88 -8.52
N GLU A 19 16.51 -15.18 -8.85
CA GLU A 19 16.02 -15.72 -10.14
C GLU A 19 16.57 -14.95 -11.37
N GLY A 20 17.88 -14.71 -11.45
CA GLY A 20 18.46 -14.02 -12.62
C GLY A 20 18.22 -12.51 -12.66
N TYR A 21 17.66 -11.92 -11.60
CA TYR A 21 17.31 -10.50 -11.56
C TYR A 21 17.94 -9.78 -10.37
N LEU A 22 18.60 -8.67 -10.67
CA LEU A 22 19.10 -7.68 -9.72
C LEU A 22 18.49 -6.32 -10.07
N PRO A 23 17.83 -5.62 -9.13
CA PRO A 23 17.23 -4.32 -9.43
C PRO A 23 18.31 -3.25 -9.64
N LYS A 24 17.97 -2.23 -10.44
CA LYS A 24 18.76 -1.00 -10.50
C LYS A 24 18.67 -0.25 -9.16
N PRO A 25 19.67 0.57 -8.80
CA PRO A 25 19.59 1.46 -7.67
C PRO A 25 18.33 2.35 -7.70
N TYR A 26 17.76 2.59 -6.53
CA TYR A 26 16.65 3.50 -6.30
C TYR A 26 16.75 4.02 -4.86
N THR A 27 17.34 5.19 -4.72
CA THR A 27 17.72 5.78 -3.44
C THR A 27 16.58 6.60 -2.82
N ILE A 28 16.76 7.02 -1.56
CA ILE A 28 15.84 7.98 -0.92
C ILE A 28 15.79 9.30 -1.69
N ALA A 29 16.91 9.74 -2.29
CA ALA A 29 16.94 10.94 -3.13
C ALA A 29 16.07 10.76 -4.39
N ASP A 30 16.16 9.60 -5.05
CA ASP A 30 15.31 9.27 -6.21
C ASP A 30 13.83 9.24 -5.82
N TYR A 31 13.51 8.68 -4.66
CA TYR A 31 12.15 8.67 -4.12
C TYR A 31 11.63 10.08 -3.84
N ARG A 32 12.38 10.90 -3.09
CA ARG A 32 12.03 12.29 -2.79
C ARG A 32 11.84 13.11 -4.06
N GLN A 33 12.67 12.90 -5.08
CA GLN A 33 12.51 13.56 -6.38
C GLN A 33 11.23 13.10 -7.09
N ARG A 34 10.99 11.77 -7.17
CA ARG A 34 9.81 11.19 -7.82
C ARG A 34 8.50 11.63 -7.17
N MET A 35 8.51 11.81 -5.86
CA MET A 35 7.32 12.15 -5.06
C MET A 35 7.27 13.64 -4.66
N SER A 36 8.15 14.49 -5.20
CA SER A 36 8.28 15.91 -4.83
C SER A 36 7.02 16.76 -4.99
N ARG A 37 6.06 16.32 -5.82
CA ARG A 37 4.78 17.01 -6.04
C ARG A 37 3.67 16.58 -5.07
N PHE A 38 3.96 15.62 -4.20
CA PHE A 38 3.03 15.03 -3.26
C PHE A 38 3.46 15.34 -1.83
N ASP A 39 2.49 15.62 -0.96
CA ASP A 39 2.73 15.75 0.48
C ASP A 39 2.86 14.35 1.12
N ILE A 40 4.05 13.77 0.98
CA ILE A 40 4.42 12.52 1.66
C ILE A 40 4.83 12.84 3.08
N SER A 41 4.03 12.34 4.01
CA SER A 41 4.16 12.61 5.44
C SER A 41 4.81 11.47 6.21
N GLY A 42 5.11 10.36 5.54
CA GLY A 42 5.60 9.12 6.12
C GLY A 42 5.43 7.96 5.16
N GLY A 43 5.87 6.78 5.57
CA GLY A 43 5.72 5.58 4.76
C GLY A 43 6.35 4.33 5.37
N ALA A 44 6.25 3.22 4.65
CA ALA A 44 6.85 1.95 5.02
C ALA A 44 7.93 1.56 4.01
N VAL A 45 9.19 1.52 4.47
CA VAL A 45 10.30 0.92 3.70
C VAL A 45 10.22 -0.58 3.85
N VAL A 46 9.84 -1.24 2.76
CA VAL A 46 9.63 -2.67 2.72
C VAL A 46 10.88 -3.36 2.19
N SER A 47 11.41 -4.34 2.93
CA SER A 47 12.50 -5.18 2.45
C SER A 47 12.08 -5.95 1.20
N ALA A 48 12.82 -5.71 0.12
CA ALA A 48 12.70 -6.46 -1.12
C ALA A 48 13.41 -7.82 -0.97
N SER A 49 13.06 -8.77 -1.84
CA SER A 49 13.69 -10.10 -1.80
C SER A 49 15.21 -10.07 -2.03
N PHE A 50 15.73 -9.03 -2.67
CA PHE A 50 17.16 -8.86 -2.99
C PHE A 50 17.99 -8.46 -1.79
N GLN A 51 17.37 -7.95 -0.72
CA GLN A 51 18.07 -7.58 0.52
C GLN A 51 18.20 -8.76 1.50
N GLY A 52 17.57 -9.89 1.19
CA GLY A 52 17.57 -11.05 2.09
C GLY A 52 17.08 -10.68 3.49
N ASN A 53 17.92 -10.96 4.50
CA ASN A 53 17.71 -10.59 5.89
C ASN A 53 18.66 -9.48 6.35
N ASP A 54 19.28 -8.74 5.44
CA ASP A 54 20.15 -7.61 5.79
C ASP A 54 19.32 -6.50 6.44
N GLN A 55 19.63 -6.19 7.69
CA GLN A 55 19.00 -5.11 8.45
C GLN A 55 19.80 -3.79 8.40
N THR A 56 21.02 -3.80 7.87
CA THR A 56 21.93 -2.64 7.88
C THR A 56 21.41 -1.53 6.96
N TYR A 57 20.94 -1.88 5.76
CA TYR A 57 20.35 -0.92 4.84
C TYR A 57 19.05 -0.32 5.41
N LEU A 58 18.21 -1.15 6.05
CA LEU A 58 16.93 -0.72 6.59
C LEU A 58 17.13 0.26 7.75
N ARG A 59 18.09 -0.04 8.64
CA ARG A 59 18.54 0.87 9.70
C ARG A 59 18.98 2.22 9.13
N ALA A 60 19.81 2.21 8.08
CA ALA A 60 20.27 3.45 7.45
C ALA A 60 19.13 4.23 6.79
N ALA A 61 18.21 3.54 6.11
CA ALA A 61 17.08 4.16 5.45
C ALA A 61 16.13 4.84 6.44
N LEU A 62 15.75 4.17 7.54
CA LEU A 62 14.87 4.74 8.56
C LEU A 62 15.50 5.93 9.27
N ALA A 63 16.82 5.86 9.56
CA ALA A 63 17.54 6.97 10.15
C ALA A 63 17.54 8.23 9.25
N GLU A 64 17.62 8.06 7.93
CA GLU A 64 17.62 9.17 6.96
C GLU A 64 16.21 9.71 6.66
N LEU A 65 15.20 8.85 6.68
CA LEU A 65 13.81 9.21 6.37
C LEU A 65 13.08 9.87 7.55
N GLY A 66 13.42 9.51 8.79
CA GLY A 66 12.88 10.12 10.00
C GLY A 66 11.72 9.33 10.64
N PRO A 67 11.13 9.86 11.73
CA PRO A 67 10.28 9.10 12.66
C PRO A 67 8.91 8.70 12.11
N ASP A 68 8.42 9.36 11.05
CA ASP A 68 7.18 9.00 10.37
C ASP A 68 7.36 7.84 9.36
N TRP A 69 8.57 7.31 9.25
CA TRP A 69 8.88 6.16 8.40
C TRP A 69 9.13 4.92 9.23
N VAL A 70 8.56 3.80 8.78
CA VAL A 70 8.66 2.51 9.45
C VAL A 70 9.28 1.46 8.55
N GLY A 71 9.90 0.45 9.17
CA GLY A 71 10.47 -0.68 8.45
C GLY A 71 9.53 -1.88 8.41
N VAL A 72 9.59 -2.61 7.31
CA VAL A 72 8.99 -3.94 7.16
C VAL A 72 10.10 -4.87 6.70
N THR A 73 10.41 -5.91 7.47
CA THR A 73 11.61 -6.71 7.23
C THR A 73 11.34 -8.20 7.14
N ARG A 74 12.36 -8.97 6.75
CA ARG A 74 12.40 -10.41 6.94
C ARG A 74 13.50 -10.72 7.95
N LEU A 75 13.25 -11.70 8.80
CA LEU A 75 14.22 -12.23 9.76
C LEU A 75 14.37 -13.73 9.56
N ASP A 76 15.53 -14.25 9.93
CA ASP A 76 15.72 -15.69 10.10
C ASP A 76 14.76 -16.24 11.17
N LEU A 77 14.30 -17.48 10.99
CA LEU A 77 13.28 -18.07 11.87
C LEU A 77 13.76 -18.25 13.32
N ASP A 78 15.09 -18.29 13.50
CA ASP A 78 15.78 -18.37 14.79
C ASP A 78 16.26 -17.01 15.31
N ALA A 79 15.90 -15.90 14.65
CA ALA A 79 16.10 -14.56 15.19
C ALA A 79 15.61 -14.50 16.64
N THR A 80 16.32 -13.76 17.47
CA THR A 80 16.10 -13.65 18.91
C THR A 80 15.05 -12.59 19.24
N ASP A 81 14.58 -12.60 20.49
CA ASP A 81 13.67 -11.57 20.98
C ASP A 81 14.35 -10.20 21.07
N GLU A 82 15.64 -10.17 21.44
CA GLU A 82 16.43 -8.93 21.48
C GLU A 82 16.54 -8.31 20.09
N GLU A 83 16.80 -9.11 19.04
CA GLU A 83 16.84 -8.60 17.66
C GLU A 83 15.50 -7.97 17.24
N ILE A 84 14.37 -8.60 17.59
CA ILE A 84 13.03 -8.03 17.30
C ILE A 84 12.84 -6.71 18.04
N LEU A 85 13.16 -6.66 19.33
CA LEU A 85 13.00 -5.47 20.17
C LEU A 85 13.94 -4.33 19.77
N GLU A 86 15.16 -4.63 19.32
CA GLU A 86 16.08 -3.64 18.75
C GLU A 86 15.56 -3.05 17.44
N LEU A 87 15.00 -3.89 16.57
CA LEU A 87 14.40 -3.44 15.32
C LEU A 87 13.13 -2.62 15.58
N ASP A 88 12.34 -2.97 16.59
CA ASP A 88 11.17 -2.19 16.98
C ASP A 88 11.55 -0.79 17.47
N ARG A 89 12.63 -0.68 18.25
CA ARG A 89 13.18 0.60 18.73
C ARG A 89 13.58 1.57 17.62
N ILE A 90 14.03 1.06 16.47
CA ILE A 90 14.40 1.90 15.31
C ILE A 90 13.22 2.15 14.35
N GLY A 91 12.01 1.67 14.67
CA GLY A 91 10.81 1.91 13.86
C GLY A 91 10.39 0.76 12.94
N VAL A 92 10.95 -0.45 13.05
CA VAL A 92 10.37 -1.60 12.36
C VAL A 92 9.05 -1.99 13.00
N ARG A 93 8.03 -2.30 12.19
CA ARG A 93 6.67 -2.58 12.66
C ARG A 93 6.08 -3.89 12.14
N ALA A 94 6.77 -4.57 11.23
CA ALA A 94 6.23 -5.75 10.58
C ALA A 94 7.26 -6.70 9.99
N LEU A 95 6.85 -7.97 9.90
CA LEU A 95 7.51 -9.00 9.10
C LEU A 95 6.89 -9.06 7.70
N ARG A 96 7.70 -9.35 6.67
CA ARG A 96 7.22 -9.61 5.31
C ARG A 96 7.40 -11.06 4.92
N PHE A 97 6.29 -11.72 4.64
CA PHE A 97 6.24 -13.10 4.17
C PHE A 97 5.96 -13.14 2.68
N ASN A 98 6.96 -13.56 1.89
CA ASN A 98 6.81 -13.80 0.46
C ASN A 98 6.40 -15.25 0.23
N LEU A 99 5.10 -15.52 0.35
CA LEU A 99 4.55 -16.86 0.18
C LEU A 99 4.56 -17.30 -1.28
N LYS A 100 4.46 -16.36 -2.24
CA LYS A 100 4.62 -16.63 -3.68
C LYS A 100 5.89 -17.45 -4.00
N ARG A 101 6.92 -17.36 -3.15
CA ARG A 101 8.23 -18.00 -3.34
C ARG A 101 8.67 -18.89 -2.18
N ALA A 102 7.89 -18.99 -1.10
CA ALA A 102 8.29 -19.70 0.12
C ALA A 102 7.32 -20.85 0.42
N ALA A 103 7.68 -22.05 -0.03
CA ALA A 103 6.98 -23.29 0.33
C ALA A 103 7.56 -23.99 1.58
N ALA A 104 8.56 -23.40 2.25
CA ALA A 104 9.49 -24.20 3.05
C ALA A 104 9.15 -24.35 4.55
N ASP A 105 8.59 -23.36 5.26
CA ASP A 105 8.21 -23.53 6.68
C ASP A 105 7.11 -22.57 7.16
N ILE A 106 5.87 -22.86 6.76
CA ILE A 106 4.69 -22.12 7.21
C ILE A 106 4.54 -22.12 8.74
N ALA A 107 4.88 -23.23 9.41
CA ALA A 107 4.72 -23.38 10.84
C ALA A 107 5.70 -22.48 11.60
N GLY A 108 6.97 -22.47 11.19
CA GLY A 108 7.99 -21.57 11.71
C GLY A 108 7.64 -20.10 11.49
N MET A 109 7.19 -19.74 10.29
CA MET A 109 6.75 -18.38 9.98
C MET A 109 5.56 -17.95 10.86
N THR A 110 4.60 -18.84 11.09
CA THR A 110 3.45 -18.56 11.98
C THR A 110 3.92 -18.35 13.42
N ARG A 111 4.83 -19.19 13.94
CA ARG A 111 5.39 -19.02 15.29
C ARG A 111 6.17 -17.70 15.41
N GLN A 112 6.98 -17.36 14.42
CA GLN A 112 7.74 -16.09 14.39
C GLN A 112 6.78 -14.89 14.37
N ALA A 113 5.71 -14.95 13.58
CA ALA A 113 4.71 -13.89 13.51
C ALA A 113 3.97 -13.68 14.84
N VAL A 114 3.53 -14.76 15.49
CA VAL A 114 2.89 -14.68 16.82
C VAL A 114 3.86 -14.09 17.83
N ARG A 115 5.12 -14.58 17.87
CA ARG A 115 6.14 -14.09 18.78
C ARG A 115 6.45 -12.60 18.58
N ALA A 116 6.64 -12.16 17.34
CA ALA A 116 6.89 -10.75 17.02
C ALA A 116 5.69 -9.85 17.38
N HIS A 117 4.48 -10.36 17.23
CA HIS A 117 3.27 -9.66 17.66
C HIS A 117 3.19 -9.52 19.19
N GLU A 118 3.47 -10.59 19.94
CA GLU A 118 3.45 -10.56 21.41
C GLU A 118 4.52 -9.64 21.99
N LEU A 119 5.73 -9.63 21.40
CA LEU A 119 6.86 -8.82 21.89
C LEU A 119 6.75 -7.33 21.53
N ALA A 120 6.36 -7.03 20.30
CA ALA A 120 6.49 -5.69 19.72
C ALA A 120 5.21 -5.19 19.02
N GLY A 121 4.12 -5.96 19.07
CA GLY A 121 2.87 -5.66 18.37
C GLY A 121 2.96 -5.81 16.86
N TRP A 122 4.03 -6.37 16.30
CA TRP A 122 4.25 -6.43 14.85
C TRP A 122 3.11 -7.12 14.11
N HIS A 123 2.87 -6.67 12.87
CA HIS A 123 1.97 -7.36 11.95
C HIS A 123 2.76 -8.08 10.85
N VAL A 124 2.06 -8.84 10.03
CA VAL A 124 2.65 -9.54 8.88
C VAL A 124 2.13 -8.97 7.57
N GLU A 125 3.04 -8.62 6.69
CA GLU A 125 2.74 -8.31 5.30
C GLU A 125 2.92 -9.54 4.43
N VAL A 126 1.85 -9.96 3.77
CA VAL A 126 1.81 -11.19 2.98
C VAL A 126 1.81 -10.84 1.50
N TYR A 127 2.88 -11.25 0.81
CA TYR A 127 2.93 -11.25 -0.64
C TYR A 127 2.61 -12.66 -1.17
N ILE A 128 1.45 -12.80 -1.82
CA ILE A 128 0.87 -14.07 -2.23
C ILE A 128 0.15 -13.90 -3.58
N ASP A 129 0.13 -14.95 -4.41
CA ASP A 129 -0.73 -14.99 -5.59
C ASP A 129 -2.14 -15.50 -5.24
N GLY A 130 -3.12 -15.25 -6.11
CA GLY A 130 -4.52 -15.55 -5.79
C GLY A 130 -4.85 -17.02 -5.58
N GLN A 131 -4.24 -17.92 -6.36
CA GLN A 131 -4.47 -19.36 -6.23
C GLN A 131 -3.93 -19.90 -4.90
N MET A 132 -2.77 -19.39 -4.47
CA MET A 132 -2.20 -19.77 -3.19
C MET A 132 -2.94 -19.12 -2.02
N LEU A 133 -3.52 -17.94 -2.17
CA LEU A 133 -4.34 -17.32 -1.12
C LEU A 133 -5.52 -18.22 -0.73
N ALA A 134 -6.22 -18.80 -1.71
CA ALA A 134 -7.30 -19.75 -1.47
C ALA A 134 -6.82 -20.97 -0.65
N SER A 135 -5.64 -21.49 -0.98
CA SER A 135 -5.09 -22.70 -0.34
C SER A 135 -4.53 -22.42 1.06
N LEU A 136 -3.97 -21.23 1.28
CA LEU A 136 -3.31 -20.84 2.52
C LEU A 136 -4.19 -20.02 3.45
N GLN A 137 -5.45 -19.74 3.09
CA GLN A 137 -6.38 -19.00 3.94
C GLN A 137 -6.44 -19.54 5.39
N PRO A 138 -6.51 -20.86 5.65
CA PRO A 138 -6.54 -21.38 7.02
C PRO A 138 -5.27 -21.08 7.83
N VAL A 139 -4.15 -20.85 7.17
CA VAL A 139 -2.87 -20.45 7.78
C VAL A 139 -2.84 -18.95 8.01
N VAL A 140 -3.19 -18.17 6.98
CA VAL A 140 -3.21 -16.71 7.05
C VAL A 140 -4.14 -16.23 8.17
N MET A 141 -5.27 -16.93 8.37
CA MET A 141 -6.21 -16.68 9.46
C MET A 141 -5.65 -16.90 10.87
N LYS A 142 -4.52 -17.60 11.03
CA LYS A 142 -3.84 -17.78 12.33
C LYS A 142 -2.88 -16.66 12.66
N LEU A 143 -2.59 -15.77 11.71
CA LEU A 143 -1.72 -14.63 11.95
C LEU A 143 -2.47 -13.58 12.79
N PRO A 144 -1.83 -13.00 13.81
CA PRO A 144 -2.53 -12.13 14.77
C PRO A 144 -2.98 -10.80 14.16
N LYS A 145 -2.18 -10.24 13.25
CA LYS A 145 -2.49 -9.00 12.52
C LYS A 145 -1.78 -9.05 11.17
N LEU A 146 -2.48 -8.79 10.07
CA LEU A 146 -1.90 -8.93 8.74
C LEU A 146 -2.39 -7.91 7.72
N SER A 147 -1.58 -7.71 6.68
CA SER A 147 -1.95 -7.02 5.46
C SER A 147 -1.60 -7.84 4.23
N ILE A 148 -2.44 -7.76 3.19
CA ILE A 148 -2.18 -8.39 1.89
C ILE A 148 -1.59 -7.36 0.92
N ASP A 149 -0.46 -7.70 0.31
CA ASP A 149 0.20 -6.88 -0.71
C ASP A 149 -0.59 -6.87 -2.04
N HIS A 150 -0.59 -5.74 -2.74
CA HIS A 150 -1.04 -5.58 -4.12
C HIS A 150 -2.43 -6.19 -4.44
N LEU A 151 -3.42 -5.93 -3.58
CA LEU A 151 -4.80 -6.38 -3.76
C LEU A 151 -4.97 -7.91 -3.92
N GLY A 152 -3.98 -8.73 -3.52
CA GLY A 152 -4.03 -10.18 -3.75
C GLY A 152 -3.75 -10.60 -5.20
N MET A 153 -3.23 -9.69 -6.04
CA MET A 153 -2.74 -9.87 -7.41
C MET A 153 -3.71 -10.33 -8.51
N SER A 154 -4.76 -11.10 -8.22
CA SER A 154 -5.72 -11.58 -9.24
C SER A 154 -7.17 -11.48 -8.79
N GLU A 155 -8.09 -11.35 -9.76
CA GLU A 155 -9.53 -11.25 -9.50
C GLU A 155 -10.08 -12.51 -8.78
N ASP A 156 -9.54 -13.69 -9.10
CA ASP A 156 -9.91 -14.97 -8.46
C ASP A 156 -9.60 -15.00 -6.95
N ALA A 157 -8.64 -14.18 -6.49
CA ALA A 157 -8.28 -14.05 -5.09
C ALA A 157 -9.33 -13.27 -4.29
N LEU A 158 -10.13 -12.45 -4.97
CA LEU A 158 -10.94 -11.41 -4.34
C LEU A 158 -11.96 -11.96 -3.33
N PRO A 159 -12.69 -13.07 -3.55
CA PRO A 159 -13.58 -13.64 -2.54
C PRO A 159 -12.86 -13.99 -1.23
N TYR A 160 -11.68 -14.58 -1.31
CA TYR A 160 -10.86 -14.96 -0.15
C TYR A 160 -10.27 -13.72 0.54
N LEU A 161 -9.85 -12.74 -0.24
CA LEU A 161 -9.39 -11.46 0.27
C LEU A 161 -10.49 -10.73 1.05
N LEU A 162 -11.73 -10.75 0.56
CA LEU A 162 -12.86 -10.12 1.24
C LEU A 162 -13.20 -10.81 2.57
N ASP A 163 -13.11 -12.14 2.67
CA ASP A 163 -13.25 -12.84 3.98
C ASP A 163 -12.16 -12.43 4.97
N LEU A 164 -10.91 -12.27 4.51
CA LEU A 164 -9.84 -11.78 5.39
C LEU A 164 -10.09 -10.33 5.83
N VAL A 165 -10.58 -9.49 4.93
CA VAL A 165 -10.92 -8.07 5.20
C VAL A 165 -12.05 -7.94 6.21
N ASP A 166 -13.09 -8.78 6.10
CA ASP A 166 -14.20 -8.88 7.05
C ASP A 166 -13.69 -9.21 8.46
N ARG A 167 -12.62 -10.02 8.55
CA ARG A 167 -11.94 -10.38 9.80
C ARG A 167 -10.88 -9.36 10.25
N GLY A 168 -10.77 -8.21 9.57
CA GLY A 168 -9.90 -7.11 9.96
C GLY A 168 -8.52 -7.07 9.31
N ALA A 169 -8.25 -7.91 8.31
CA ALA A 169 -7.02 -7.79 7.52
C ALA A 169 -7.00 -6.45 6.76
N ARG A 170 -5.81 -5.87 6.62
CA ARG A 170 -5.59 -4.72 5.72
C ARG A 170 -5.20 -5.18 4.32
N VAL A 171 -5.33 -4.29 3.35
CA VAL A 171 -4.95 -4.54 1.96
C VAL A 171 -4.24 -3.32 1.40
N LYS A 172 -3.09 -3.55 0.77
CA LYS A 172 -2.31 -2.49 0.14
C LYS A 172 -2.84 -2.21 -1.27
N ALA A 173 -3.44 -1.03 -1.47
CA ALA A 173 -3.83 -0.48 -2.76
C ALA A 173 -2.60 -0.01 -3.53
N THR A 174 -1.86 -0.98 -4.09
CA THR A 174 -0.51 -0.82 -4.62
C THR A 174 -0.28 -1.73 -5.82
N GLY A 175 0.77 -1.49 -6.60
CA GLY A 175 1.19 -2.42 -7.64
C GLY A 175 0.19 -2.56 -8.80
N PHE A 176 -0.53 -1.51 -9.19
CA PHE A 176 -1.57 -1.64 -10.23
C PHE A 176 -1.01 -2.06 -11.61
N GLY A 177 0.30 -1.92 -11.84
CA GLY A 177 0.99 -2.42 -13.04
C GLY A 177 1.45 -3.89 -12.96
N ARG A 178 1.13 -4.63 -11.89
CA ARG A 178 1.48 -6.05 -11.67
C ARG A 178 0.27 -6.92 -11.32
N VAL A 179 -0.94 -6.36 -11.32
CA VAL A 179 -2.18 -7.10 -11.03
C VAL A 179 -2.95 -7.41 -12.30
N GLU A 180 -3.67 -8.53 -12.29
CA GLU A 180 -4.55 -8.98 -13.37
C GLU A 180 -6.02 -8.91 -12.88
N MET A 181 -6.53 -7.69 -12.71
CA MET A 181 -7.88 -7.47 -12.17
C MET A 181 -8.44 -6.08 -12.53
N ASN A 182 -9.74 -5.90 -12.33
CA ASN A 182 -10.34 -4.57 -12.35
C ASN A 182 -10.08 -3.87 -11.01
N VAL A 183 -9.03 -3.05 -10.95
CA VAL A 183 -8.60 -2.35 -9.73
C VAL A 183 -9.73 -1.53 -9.11
N ALA A 184 -10.48 -0.74 -9.89
CA ALA A 184 -11.57 0.08 -9.35
C ALA A 184 -12.67 -0.79 -8.71
N SER A 185 -13.02 -1.91 -9.34
CA SER A 185 -13.97 -2.87 -8.78
C SER A 185 -13.47 -3.47 -7.46
N ALA A 186 -12.20 -3.91 -7.43
CA ALA A 186 -11.58 -4.49 -6.24
C ALA A 186 -11.55 -3.48 -5.07
N LEU A 187 -11.11 -2.24 -5.32
CA LEU A 187 -11.08 -1.17 -4.32
C LEU A 187 -12.48 -0.92 -3.74
N ARG A 188 -13.52 -0.77 -4.57
CA ARG A 188 -14.91 -0.59 -4.08
C ARG A 188 -15.37 -1.73 -3.21
N ARG A 189 -15.12 -2.97 -3.62
CA ARG A 189 -15.57 -4.16 -2.90
C ARG A 189 -14.86 -4.31 -1.55
N ILE A 190 -13.54 -4.09 -1.50
CA ILE A 190 -12.78 -4.14 -0.25
C ILE A 190 -13.23 -3.03 0.70
N HIS A 191 -13.36 -1.80 0.19
CA HIS A 191 -13.82 -0.66 0.98
C HIS A 191 -15.23 -0.87 1.54
N ALA A 192 -16.13 -1.47 0.76
CA ALA A 192 -17.50 -1.77 1.19
C ALA A 192 -17.56 -2.79 2.32
N VAL A 193 -16.64 -3.75 2.38
CA VAL A 193 -16.54 -4.71 3.50
C VAL A 193 -15.97 -4.02 4.74
N ASN A 194 -14.89 -3.26 4.59
CA ASN A 194 -14.27 -2.55 5.70
C ASN A 194 -13.57 -1.27 5.20
N PRO A 195 -14.11 -0.08 5.48
CA PRO A 195 -13.53 1.20 5.06
C PRO A 195 -12.09 1.43 5.55
N GLN A 196 -11.71 0.77 6.65
CA GLN A 196 -10.37 0.88 7.20
C GLN A 196 -9.35 -0.06 6.54
N ALA A 197 -9.78 -0.96 5.66
CA ALA A 197 -8.91 -2.02 5.14
C ALA A 197 -7.84 -1.52 4.16
N LEU A 198 -8.18 -0.55 3.31
CA LEU A 198 -7.29 -0.11 2.24
C LEU A 198 -6.20 0.83 2.74
N MET A 199 -4.97 0.57 2.31
CA MET A 199 -3.80 1.42 2.57
C MET A 199 -3.09 1.71 1.24
N PHE A 200 -2.90 2.98 0.91
CA PHE A 200 -2.15 3.40 -0.27
C PHE A 200 -0.65 3.10 -0.15
N GLY A 201 -0.02 2.84 -1.29
CA GLY A 201 1.43 2.81 -1.43
C GLY A 201 1.84 2.82 -2.90
N THR A 202 3.08 3.19 -3.18
CA THR A 202 3.53 3.37 -4.56
C THR A 202 4.02 2.09 -5.20
N ASP A 203 4.54 1.13 -4.43
CA ASP A 203 5.33 0.00 -4.93
C ASP A 203 6.57 0.46 -5.74
N LEU A 204 7.05 1.69 -5.53
CA LEU A 204 8.25 2.19 -6.22
C LEU A 204 9.50 1.40 -5.78
N PRO A 205 10.45 1.12 -6.70
CA PRO A 205 10.49 1.54 -8.10
C PRO A 205 9.70 0.62 -9.06
N GLY A 206 8.92 -0.33 -8.56
CA GLY A 206 8.13 -1.26 -9.37
C GLY A 206 8.95 -2.42 -9.92
N ALA A 207 9.90 -2.95 -9.14
CA ALA A 207 10.76 -4.06 -9.57
C ALA A 207 9.89 -5.24 -10.06
N ARG A 208 10.11 -5.66 -11.32
CA ARG A 208 9.35 -6.71 -12.03
C ARG A 208 7.86 -6.43 -12.25
N ALA A 209 7.37 -5.21 -12.00
CA ALA A 209 6.03 -4.84 -12.43
C ALA A 209 6.02 -4.60 -13.95
N GLY A 210 4.92 -4.94 -14.63
CA GLY A 210 4.75 -4.63 -16.05
C GLY A 210 4.72 -3.11 -16.29
N ARG A 211 4.34 -2.35 -15.27
CA ARG A 211 4.34 -0.90 -15.23
C ARG A 211 4.65 -0.39 -13.82
N PRO A 212 5.50 0.64 -13.65
CA PRO A 212 5.69 1.30 -12.36
C PRO A 212 4.51 2.22 -11.99
N PHE A 213 4.51 2.69 -10.74
CA PHE A 213 3.56 3.68 -10.23
C PHE A 213 3.39 4.89 -11.15
N ARG A 214 2.14 5.26 -11.42
CA ARG A 214 1.75 6.48 -12.15
C ARG A 214 0.89 7.36 -11.26
N ASP A 215 0.98 8.66 -11.45
CA ASP A 215 0.19 9.62 -10.67
C ASP A 215 -1.32 9.39 -10.84
N ALA A 216 -1.75 8.95 -12.03
CA ALA A 216 -3.12 8.53 -12.32
C ALA A 216 -3.63 7.35 -11.47
N ASP A 217 -2.73 6.61 -10.79
CA ASP A 217 -3.14 5.58 -9.83
C ASP A 217 -3.76 6.20 -8.57
N ILE A 218 -3.33 7.41 -8.18
CA ILE A 218 -3.96 8.18 -7.10
C ILE A 218 -5.32 8.70 -7.55
N ASP A 219 -5.42 9.23 -8.77
CA ASP A 219 -6.70 9.68 -9.35
C ASP A 219 -7.71 8.53 -9.37
N LEU A 220 -7.29 7.34 -9.81
CA LEU A 220 -8.12 6.14 -9.78
C LEU A 220 -8.65 5.82 -8.38
N ILE A 221 -7.80 5.90 -7.34
CA ILE A 221 -8.23 5.68 -5.95
C ILE A 221 -9.23 6.77 -5.53
N GLY A 222 -8.95 8.03 -5.85
CA GLY A 222 -9.84 9.16 -5.54
C GLY A 222 -11.21 9.04 -6.18
N ASP A 223 -11.27 8.79 -7.49
CA ASP A 223 -12.49 8.61 -8.25
C ASP A 223 -13.31 7.39 -7.77
N THR A 224 -12.61 6.37 -7.26
CA THR A 224 -13.25 5.12 -6.83
C THR A 224 -13.78 5.17 -5.40
N ILE A 225 -13.02 5.77 -4.47
CA ILE A 225 -13.34 5.80 -3.04
C ILE A 225 -14.18 7.02 -2.67
N GLY A 226 -14.01 8.15 -3.38
CA GLY A 226 -14.73 9.38 -3.11
C GLY A 226 -14.28 10.03 -1.79
N THR A 227 -15.22 10.32 -0.90
CA THR A 227 -14.97 11.12 0.32
C THR A 227 -13.99 10.48 1.29
N ASP A 228 -13.89 9.15 1.28
CA ASP A 228 -13.04 8.39 2.22
C ASP A 228 -11.61 8.24 1.70
N VAL A 229 -11.27 8.84 0.54
CA VAL A 229 -9.94 8.76 -0.08
C VAL A 229 -8.82 9.11 0.90
N ARG A 230 -9.06 10.05 1.81
CA ARG A 230 -8.09 10.48 2.83
C ARG A 230 -7.72 9.35 3.78
N ALA A 231 -8.70 8.56 4.22
CA ALA A 231 -8.45 7.42 5.09
C ALA A 231 -7.56 6.38 4.38
N VAL A 232 -7.82 6.14 3.10
CA VAL A 232 -7.04 5.21 2.27
C VAL A 232 -5.62 5.71 1.99
N LEU A 233 -5.47 7.01 1.72
CA LEU A 233 -4.18 7.63 1.39
C LEU A 233 -3.27 7.85 2.61
N GLU A 234 -3.79 7.78 3.85
CA GLU A 234 -2.99 8.10 5.03
C GLU A 234 -3.45 7.41 6.32
N ASP A 235 -4.68 7.67 6.77
CA ASP A 235 -5.08 7.42 8.17
C ASP A 235 -5.10 5.94 8.52
N ASN A 236 -5.61 5.11 7.60
CA ASN A 236 -5.65 3.66 7.76
C ASN A 236 -4.25 3.07 7.94
N ALA A 237 -3.27 3.58 7.19
CA ALA A 237 -1.89 3.13 7.26
C ALA A 237 -1.23 3.60 8.57
N ARG A 238 -1.34 4.88 8.94
CA ARG A 238 -0.80 5.40 10.21
C ARG A 238 -1.30 4.58 11.41
N ALA A 239 -2.61 4.32 11.48
CA ALA A 239 -3.20 3.49 12.52
C ALA A 239 -2.69 2.04 12.49
N PHE A 240 -2.54 1.45 11.31
CA PHE A 240 -2.06 0.07 11.18
C PHE A 240 -0.60 -0.10 11.62
N TYR A 241 0.27 0.84 11.25
CA TYR A 241 1.69 0.89 11.61
C TYR A 241 1.96 1.47 13.01
N ARG A 242 0.92 1.82 13.77
CA ARG A 242 1.03 2.37 15.14
C ARG A 242 1.77 3.70 15.21
N LEU A 243 1.53 4.57 14.22
CA LEU A 243 2.01 5.95 14.21
C LEU A 243 0.92 6.88 14.73
N PRO A 244 1.30 8.04 15.31
CA PRO A 244 0.32 9.02 15.74
C PRO A 244 -0.50 9.51 14.55
N GLU A 245 -1.74 9.89 14.84
CA GLU A 245 -2.56 10.63 13.90
C GLU A 245 -1.87 11.94 13.54
N ARG A 246 -1.95 12.33 12.27
CA ARG A 246 -1.43 13.62 11.84
C ARG A 246 -2.48 14.68 12.15
N GLU A 247 -2.16 15.57 13.07
CA GLU A 247 -2.94 16.79 13.30
C GLU A 247 -3.04 17.57 12.00
N ARG A 248 -4.26 17.97 11.66
CA ARG A 248 -4.54 18.71 10.44
C ARG A 248 -5.28 19.99 10.81
N PRO A 249 -4.70 21.17 10.51
CA PRO A 249 -5.41 22.41 10.70
C PRO A 249 -6.66 22.44 9.79
N ALA A 250 -7.73 23.08 10.26
CA ALA A 250 -8.98 23.20 9.52
C ALA A 250 -8.82 23.94 8.18
N GLU A 251 -7.80 24.80 8.09
CA GLU A 251 -7.35 25.46 6.86
C GLU A 251 -5.93 24.99 6.53
N ASP A 252 -5.72 24.52 5.30
CA ASP A 252 -4.39 24.25 4.78
C ASP A 252 -3.76 25.59 4.35
N PRO A 253 -2.65 26.04 4.98
CA PRO A 253 -1.98 27.27 4.57
C PRO A 253 -1.35 27.16 3.16
N HIS A 254 -1.20 25.93 2.65
CA HIS A 254 -0.64 25.62 1.34
C HIS A 254 -1.49 24.55 0.62
N PRO A 255 -2.75 24.86 0.29
CA PRO A 255 -3.67 23.88 -0.28
C PRO A 255 -3.07 23.28 -1.54
N THR A 256 -3.12 21.96 -1.66
CA THR A 256 -2.78 21.25 -2.90
C THR A 256 -3.57 21.89 -4.04
N LEU A 257 -2.87 22.58 -4.94
CA LEU A 257 -3.50 23.24 -6.07
C LEU A 257 -4.09 22.16 -7.00
N PRO A 258 -5.31 22.36 -7.53
CA PRO A 258 -5.88 21.42 -8.49
C PRO A 258 -4.94 21.26 -9.69
N LEU A 259 -4.75 20.01 -10.16
CA LEU A 259 -3.91 19.70 -11.33
C LEU A 259 -4.31 20.47 -12.58
N TYR A 260 -5.59 20.86 -12.66
CA TYR A 260 -6.14 21.78 -13.63
C TYR A 260 -6.79 22.94 -12.88
N ALA A 261 -6.29 24.16 -13.07
CA ALA A 261 -7.06 25.34 -12.68
C ALA A 261 -8.41 25.24 -13.41
N PRO A 262 -9.57 25.28 -12.72
CA PRO A 262 -10.82 25.43 -13.41
C PRO A 262 -10.68 26.68 -14.27
N GLY A 263 -10.84 26.50 -15.59
CA GLY A 263 -10.84 27.63 -16.51
C GLY A 263 -11.83 28.69 -16.02
N PRO A 264 -11.65 29.97 -16.38
CA PRO A 264 -12.56 31.02 -15.96
C PRO A 264 -14.00 30.56 -16.24
N PRO A 265 -14.95 30.77 -15.31
CA PRO A 265 -16.33 30.39 -15.51
C PRO A 265 -16.77 30.93 -16.85
N ARG A 266 -17.24 30.05 -17.75
CA ARG A 266 -17.79 30.50 -19.03
C ARG A 266 -18.90 31.50 -18.70
N PRO A 267 -18.91 32.68 -19.34
CA PRO A 267 -20.01 33.62 -19.18
C PRO A 267 -21.33 32.87 -19.39
N ARG A 268 -22.30 33.07 -18.50
CA ARG A 268 -23.70 32.69 -18.79
C ARG A 268 -24.20 33.60 -19.90
N GLY A 269 -23.89 33.27 -21.14
CA GLY A 269 -24.16 34.11 -22.29
C GLY A 269 -23.44 33.56 -23.50
N ASP A 270 -23.90 32.40 -23.98
CA ASP A 270 -23.81 31.88 -25.36
C ASP A 270 -24.13 30.38 -25.43
N THR A 271 -25.03 29.90 -24.56
CA THR A 271 -25.88 28.78 -24.98
C THR A 271 -26.92 29.39 -25.91
N ALA A 272 -26.78 29.14 -27.21
CA ALA A 272 -27.83 29.42 -28.17
C ALA A 272 -29.18 28.96 -27.58
N GLU A 273 -30.18 29.85 -27.59
CA GLU A 273 -31.54 29.44 -27.24
C GLU A 273 -31.89 28.20 -28.07
N PRO A 274 -32.40 27.13 -27.46
CA PRO A 274 -32.89 26.00 -28.23
C PRO A 274 -33.97 26.53 -29.18
N ALA A 275 -33.81 26.25 -30.47
CA ALA A 275 -34.77 26.65 -31.47
C ALA A 275 -36.17 26.13 -31.06
N ALA A 276 -37.19 26.98 -31.22
CA ALA A 276 -38.57 26.64 -30.93
C ALA A 276 -39.00 25.46 -31.82
N GLY A 277 -38.90 24.23 -31.29
CA GLY A 277 -39.20 23.00 -32.03
C GLY A 277 -38.69 21.71 -31.37
N ASP A 278 -37.66 21.77 -30.52
CA ASP A 278 -36.94 20.56 -30.07
C ASP A 278 -37.40 19.93 -28.74
N THR A 279 -38.53 20.37 -28.18
CA THR A 279 -39.14 19.68 -27.04
C THR A 279 -40.26 18.77 -27.50
N LEU A 280 -39.95 17.49 -27.69
CA LEU A 280 -40.96 16.43 -27.67
C LEU A 280 -41.46 16.27 -26.23
N PRO A 281 -42.76 16.45 -25.95
CA PRO A 281 -43.30 16.22 -24.61
C PRO A 281 -43.20 14.73 -24.25
N LEU A 282 -42.76 14.45 -23.02
CA LEU A 282 -42.79 13.11 -22.44
C LEU A 282 -44.24 12.59 -22.41
N PRO A 283 -44.49 11.32 -22.78
CA PRO A 283 -45.83 10.76 -22.71
C PRO A 283 -46.28 10.68 -21.25
N ALA A 284 -47.50 11.17 -21.00
CA ALA A 284 -48.16 10.99 -19.71
C ALA A 284 -48.37 9.49 -19.46
N VAL A 285 -47.99 9.03 -18.28
CA VAL A 285 -48.27 7.68 -17.80
C VAL A 285 -49.70 7.68 -17.24
N GLU A 286 -50.60 6.93 -17.88
CA GLU A 286 -51.86 6.46 -17.30
C GLU A 286 -51.68 5.08 -16.65
#